data_AF-A0AAW0BQJ3-F1
#
_entry.id   AF-A0AAW0BQJ3-F1
#
_cell.length_a   1.000
_cell.length_b   1.000
_cell.length_c   1.000
_cell.angle_alpha   90.00
_cell.angle_beta   90.00
_cell.angle_gamma   90.00
#
_symmetry.space_group_name_H-M   'P 1'
#
loop_
_entity.id
_entity.type
_entity.pdbx_description
1 polymer ?
#
loop_
_entity_poly.entity_id
_entity_poly.type
_entity_poly.pdbx_seq_one_letter_code
_entity_poly.pdbx_strand_id
1 'polypeptide(L)'
;MSSPPSPHDVLGPYYIGVVLGTFLYGILVLQCITYYQGFKRDRRWLRYFILYIFIAETANTTVSIAMIYEPLISQFGTIKPMFLFPSLLPGQPIMETAVSVPVQFFYAWRLRIILQNWIVPVLICLTSLSALGGAWWTAFEVINAVDYLHKSQVDHSALVWSCSSAACDVLITASLFFSLRNRKTGVKHTDDTVDRIIRTTVQTGAITMIFTGLNVGLFVGLSNSTLNFVFDFALPKLYSNALVSTLNARGGTFSSEQRNVLFSNGPGTGTQQHTAGGGPTSVVINKSYNSNNDFNFIEMHRQVEVHRDDMLNLDSHPYRDPK
;
A
#
# COMPACT_ATOMS: atom_id res chain seq x y z
N MET A 1 -17.32 42.23 -13.48
CA MET A 1 -15.94 42.25 -12.99
C MET A 1 -15.87 41.23 -11.86
N SER A 2 -15.33 40.05 -12.13
CA SER A 2 -15.04 39.07 -11.07
C SER A 2 -14.03 39.69 -10.11
N SER A 3 -14.30 39.60 -8.81
CA SER A 3 -13.36 40.02 -7.77
C SER A 3 -11.99 39.36 -8.01
N PRO A 4 -10.87 40.05 -7.70
CA PRO A 4 -9.55 39.43 -7.77
C PRO A 4 -9.56 38.13 -6.94
N PRO A 5 -8.92 37.05 -7.43
CA PRO A 5 -8.97 35.76 -6.76
C PRO A 5 -8.42 35.92 -5.34
N SER A 6 -9.16 35.43 -4.35
CA SER A 6 -8.72 35.54 -2.96
C SER A 6 -7.50 34.63 -2.74
N PRO A 7 -6.56 34.98 -1.84
CA PRO A 7 -5.43 34.10 -1.51
C PRO A 7 -5.88 32.71 -1.05
N HIS A 8 -7.04 32.63 -0.41
CA HIS A 8 -7.65 31.37 0.02
C HIS A 8 -7.99 30.46 -1.17
N ASP A 9 -8.52 31.01 -2.26
CA ASP A 9 -8.98 30.21 -3.41
C ASP A 9 -7.83 29.73 -4.29
N VAL A 10 -6.70 30.45 -4.30
CA VAL A 10 -5.50 30.08 -5.07
C VAL A 10 -4.54 29.22 -4.24
N LEU A 11 -4.13 29.70 -3.06
CA LEU A 11 -3.10 29.07 -2.23
C LEU A 11 -3.64 27.98 -1.29
N GLY A 12 -4.91 28.08 -0.88
CA GLY A 12 -5.55 27.09 -0.01
C GLY A 12 -5.47 25.68 -0.57
N PRO A 13 -5.85 25.44 -1.84
CA PRO A 13 -5.73 24.13 -2.47
C PRO A 13 -4.29 23.56 -2.49
N TYR A 14 -3.28 24.37 -2.84
CA TYR A 14 -1.89 23.93 -2.80
C TYR A 14 -1.48 23.53 -1.39
N TYR A 15 -1.81 24.35 -0.38
CA TYR A 15 -1.47 24.07 1.01
C TYR A 15 -2.11 22.76 1.50
N ILE A 16 -3.42 22.58 1.26
CA ILE A 16 -4.14 21.35 1.65
C ILE A 16 -3.54 20.13 0.94
N GLY A 17 -3.24 20.24 -0.35
CA GLY A 17 -2.60 19.18 -1.13
C GLY A 17 -1.24 18.78 -0.58
N VAL A 18 -0.37 19.75 -0.24
CA VAL A 18 0.95 19.48 0.35
C VAL A 18 0.82 18.85 1.74
N VAL A 19 -0.12 19.30 2.58
CA VAL A 19 -0.37 18.71 3.91
C VAL A 19 -0.83 17.25 3.77
N LEU A 20 -1.79 17.00 2.88
CA LEU A 20 -2.29 15.66 2.60
C LEU A 20 -1.19 14.75 2.04
N GLY A 21 -0.40 15.24 1.08
CA GLY A 21 0.75 14.54 0.52
C GLY A 21 1.80 14.21 1.57
N THR A 22 2.10 15.13 2.49
CA THR A 22 3.06 14.91 3.57
C THR A 22 2.56 13.86 4.57
N PHE A 23 1.26 13.86 4.88
CA PHE A 23 0.63 12.82 5.70
C PHE A 23 0.75 11.43 5.05
N LEU A 24 0.44 11.32 3.75
CA LEU A 24 0.56 10.08 3.00
C LEU A 24 2.01 9.62 2.85
N TYR A 25 2.97 10.55 2.77
CA TYR A 25 4.40 10.25 2.82
C TYR A 25 4.79 9.63 4.16
N GLY A 26 4.27 10.12 5.28
CA GLY A 26 4.46 9.50 6.60
C GLY A 26 4.01 8.03 6.65
N ILE A 27 2.86 7.72 6.04
CA ILE A 27 2.37 6.33 5.91
C ILE A 27 3.35 5.50 5.07
N LEU A 28 3.85 6.05 3.96
CA LEU A 28 4.82 5.36 3.11
C LEU A 28 6.09 5.01 3.89
N VAL A 29 6.60 5.91 4.73
CA VAL A 29 7.78 5.65 5.57
C VAL A 29 7.54 4.44 6.48
N LEU A 30 6.38 4.37 7.14
CA LEU A 30 6.02 3.23 7.99
C LEU A 30 5.91 1.93 7.18
N GLN A 31 5.32 1.98 5.99
CA GLN A 31 5.22 0.81 5.10
C GLN A 31 6.60 0.33 4.61
N CYS A 32 7.51 1.25 4.28
CA CYS A 32 8.89 0.93 3.92
C CYS A 32 9.65 0.28 5.09
N ILE A 33 9.54 0.82 6.30
CA ILE A 33 10.16 0.23 7.50
C ILE A 33 9.65 -1.20 7.71
N THR A 34 8.33 -1.38 7.64
CA THR A 34 7.67 -2.69 7.78
C THR A 34 8.20 -3.68 6.74
N TYR A 35 8.35 -3.24 5.49
CA TYR A 35 8.89 -4.06 4.41
C TYR A 35 10.33 -4.52 4.71
N TYR A 36 11.22 -3.61 5.11
CA TYR A 36 12.63 -3.95 5.35
C TYR A 36 12.82 -4.85 6.57
N GLN A 37 11.96 -4.72 7.58
CA GLN A 37 11.96 -5.57 8.77
C GLN A 37 11.43 -6.98 8.46
N GLY A 38 10.31 -7.09 7.75
CA GLY A 38 9.64 -8.37 7.49
C GLY A 38 10.25 -9.20 6.36
N PHE A 39 10.80 -8.56 5.32
CA PHE A 39 11.25 -9.24 4.10
C PHE A 39 12.78 -9.21 3.95
N LYS A 40 13.50 -9.81 4.91
CA LYS A 40 14.98 -9.86 4.91
C LYS A 40 15.59 -10.62 3.73
N ARG A 41 14.84 -11.55 3.14
CA ARG A 41 15.31 -12.49 2.11
C ARG A 41 14.67 -12.27 0.73
N ASP A 42 13.94 -11.17 0.53
CA ASP A 42 13.35 -10.84 -0.77
C ASP A 42 14.45 -10.50 -1.80
N ARG A 43 14.10 -10.58 -3.09
CA ARG A 43 15.05 -10.35 -4.20
C ARG A 43 15.69 -8.96 -4.09
N ARG A 44 17.02 -8.88 -4.25
CA ARG A 44 17.78 -7.62 -4.10
C ARG A 44 17.23 -6.47 -4.96
N TRP A 45 16.77 -6.77 -6.17
CA TRP A 45 16.21 -5.75 -7.06
C TRP A 45 14.92 -5.10 -6.49
N LEU A 46 14.05 -5.85 -5.80
CA LEU A 46 12.84 -5.30 -5.16
C LEU A 46 13.21 -4.34 -4.03
N ARG A 47 14.25 -4.68 -3.26
CA ARG A 47 14.77 -3.81 -2.20
C ARG A 47 15.30 -2.50 -2.77
N TYR A 48 16.16 -2.56 -3.79
CA TYR A 48 16.64 -1.33 -4.45
C TYR A 48 15.51 -0.53 -5.07
N PHE A 49 14.49 -1.19 -5.62
CA PHE A 49 13.32 -0.52 -6.17
C PHE A 49 12.52 0.24 -5.10
N ILE A 50 12.28 -0.36 -3.92
CA ILE A 50 11.59 0.32 -2.82
C ILE A 50 12.44 1.46 -2.24
N LEU A 51 13.76 1.28 -2.15
CA LEU A 51 14.67 2.36 -1.77
C LEU A 51 14.58 3.53 -2.75
N TYR A 52 14.55 3.24 -4.06
CA TYR A 52 14.37 4.25 -5.09
C TYR A 52 13.06 5.01 -4.92
N ILE A 53 11.93 4.31 -4.74
CA ILE A 53 10.61 4.94 -4.52
C ILE A 53 10.63 5.82 -3.28
N PHE A 54 11.25 5.36 -2.18
CA PHE A 54 11.38 6.15 -0.96
C PHE A 54 12.18 7.44 -1.20
N ILE A 55 13.33 7.38 -1.89
CA ILE A 55 14.15 8.55 -2.19
C ILE A 55 13.40 9.52 -3.12
N ALA A 56 12.77 8.99 -4.18
CA ALA A 56 11.99 9.78 -5.13
C ALA A 56 10.82 10.49 -4.45
N GLU A 57 10.11 9.83 -3.54
CA GLU A 57 9.03 10.44 -2.76
C GLU A 57 9.51 11.46 -1.73
N THR A 58 10.68 11.23 -1.15
CA THR A 58 11.33 12.21 -0.26
C THR A 58 11.64 13.48 -1.05
N ALA A 59 12.21 13.33 -2.25
CA ALA A 59 12.54 14.45 -3.13
C ALA A 59 11.26 15.18 -3.60
N ASN A 60 10.24 14.43 -4.04
CA ASN A 60 8.94 14.99 -4.43
C ASN A 60 8.32 15.79 -3.27
N THR A 61 8.26 15.22 -2.07
CA THR A 61 7.72 15.91 -0.88
C THR A 61 8.52 17.16 -0.52
N THR A 62 9.86 17.12 -0.65
CA THR A 62 10.71 18.28 -0.39
C THR A 62 10.43 19.40 -1.38
N VAL A 63 10.31 19.08 -2.68
CA VAL A 63 9.94 20.04 -3.73
C VAL A 63 8.57 20.63 -3.45
N SER A 64 7.56 19.82 -3.12
CA SER A 64 6.21 20.31 -2.82
C SER A 64 6.18 21.25 -1.59
N ILE A 65 6.94 20.96 -0.54
CA ILE A 65 7.06 21.83 0.64
C ILE A 65 7.76 23.14 0.29
N ALA A 66 8.88 23.09 -0.45
CA ALA A 66 9.60 24.30 -0.87
C ALA A 66 8.74 25.17 -1.81
N MET A 67 7.95 24.53 -2.68
CA MET A 67 7.04 25.20 -3.61
C MET A 67 5.95 25.99 -2.88
N ILE A 68 5.35 25.46 -1.80
CA ILE A 68 4.34 26.21 -1.01
C ILE A 68 4.98 27.23 -0.06
N TYR A 69 6.23 27.00 0.38
CA TYR A 69 6.95 27.92 1.26
C TYR A 69 7.19 29.29 0.61
N GLU A 70 7.51 29.32 -0.69
CA GLU A 70 7.74 30.56 -1.42
C GLU A 70 6.54 31.54 -1.36
N PRO A 71 5.32 31.16 -1.80
CA PRO A 71 4.17 32.07 -1.80
C PRO A 71 3.66 32.40 -0.39
N LEU A 72 3.80 31.48 0.58
CA LEU A 72 3.29 31.69 1.94
C LEU A 72 4.22 32.50 2.83
N ILE A 73 5.53 32.27 2.74
CA ILE A 73 6.51 32.83 3.68
C ILE A 73 7.44 33.82 2.97
N SER A 74 8.13 33.40 1.92
CA SER A 74 9.13 34.24 1.25
C SER A 74 8.53 35.47 0.59
N GLN A 75 7.32 35.34 0.05
CA GLN A 75 6.60 36.43 -0.63
C GLN A 75 5.40 36.94 0.18
N PHE A 76 5.41 36.73 1.51
CA PHE A 76 4.32 37.13 2.40
C PHE A 76 3.99 38.64 2.26
N GLY A 77 2.70 38.96 2.17
CA GLY A 77 2.22 40.34 2.02
C GLY A 77 2.36 40.92 0.61
N THR A 78 2.82 40.15 -0.38
CA THR A 78 2.86 40.57 -1.78
C THR A 78 1.72 39.97 -2.60
N ILE A 79 1.36 40.63 -3.70
CA ILE A 79 0.32 40.13 -4.62
C ILE A 79 0.82 39.11 -5.64
N LYS A 80 2.15 38.95 -5.77
CA LYS A 80 2.77 38.12 -6.82
C LYS A 80 2.28 36.66 -6.82
N PRO A 81 2.12 35.97 -5.67
CA PRO A 81 1.61 34.59 -5.65
C PRO A 81 0.20 34.40 -6.19
N MET A 82 -0.58 35.48 -6.34
CA MET A 82 -1.93 35.41 -6.90
C MET A 82 -1.93 35.47 -8.43
N PHE A 83 -0.81 35.89 -9.05
CA PHE A 83 -0.71 36.10 -10.49
C PHE A 83 0.38 35.24 -11.15
N LEU A 84 1.46 34.93 -10.43
CA LEU A 84 2.59 34.14 -10.91
C LEU A 84 2.53 32.71 -10.37
N PHE A 85 2.96 31.74 -11.17
CA PHE A 85 3.19 30.39 -10.68
C PHE A 85 4.38 30.35 -9.70
N PRO A 86 4.33 29.50 -8.67
CA PRO A 86 5.49 29.23 -7.82
C PRO A 86 6.69 28.74 -8.66
N SER A 87 7.90 29.16 -8.30
CA SER A 87 9.11 28.87 -9.09
C SER A 87 9.40 27.38 -9.25
N LEU A 88 9.02 26.57 -8.27
CA LEU A 88 9.23 25.13 -8.24
C LEU A 88 8.05 24.31 -8.81
N LEU A 89 6.96 24.96 -9.23
CA LEU A 89 5.80 24.29 -9.81
C LEU A 89 6.16 23.43 -11.04
N PRO A 90 7.05 23.85 -11.97
CA PRO A 90 7.46 23.01 -13.09
C PRO A 90 8.16 21.71 -12.69
N GLY A 91 8.79 21.67 -11.51
CA GLY A 91 9.45 20.48 -10.98
C GLY A 91 8.46 19.41 -10.54
N GLN A 92 7.21 19.80 -10.25
CA GLN A 92 6.21 18.90 -9.69
C GLN A 92 5.80 17.78 -10.67
N PRO A 93 5.38 18.06 -11.93
CA PRO A 93 5.07 17.00 -12.91
C PRO A 93 6.22 16.01 -13.13
N ILE A 94 7.46 16.51 -13.10
CA ILE A 94 8.67 15.70 -13.29
C ILE A 94 8.87 14.73 -12.12
N MET A 95 8.75 15.23 -10.89
CA MET A 95 8.87 14.38 -9.70
C MET A 95 7.75 13.36 -9.59
N GLU A 96 6.52 13.73 -9.96
CA GLU A 96 5.38 12.82 -9.95
C GLU A 96 5.53 11.68 -10.94
N THR A 97 5.98 11.98 -12.17
CA THR A 97 6.23 10.95 -13.18
C THR A 97 7.48 10.12 -12.91
N ALA A 98 8.49 10.67 -12.22
CA ALA A 98 9.62 9.90 -11.72
C ALA A 98 9.18 8.81 -10.70
N VAL A 99 8.08 9.03 -9.97
CA VAL A 99 7.49 8.01 -9.09
C VAL A 99 6.52 7.11 -9.84
N SER A 100 5.58 7.67 -10.60
CA SER A 100 4.47 6.89 -11.18
C SER A 100 4.90 5.94 -12.28
N VAL A 101 5.82 6.33 -13.17
CA VAL A 101 6.25 5.50 -14.31
C VAL A 101 6.91 4.20 -13.85
N PRO A 102 7.89 4.22 -12.90
CA PRO A 102 8.47 2.98 -12.39
C PRO A 102 7.45 2.09 -11.66
N VAL A 103 6.49 2.67 -10.94
CA VAL A 103 5.39 1.93 -10.28
C VAL A 103 4.51 1.25 -11.34
N GLN A 104 4.13 1.97 -12.40
CA GLN A 104 3.30 1.45 -13.49
C GLN A 104 4.02 0.32 -14.25
N PHE A 105 5.32 0.48 -14.55
CA PHE A 105 6.12 -0.60 -15.16
C PHE A 105 6.24 -1.83 -14.25
N PHE A 106 6.37 -1.64 -12.94
CA PHE A 106 6.34 -2.75 -11.99
C PHE A 106 5.01 -3.51 -12.06
N TYR A 107 3.89 -2.80 -12.10
CA TYR A 107 2.57 -3.43 -12.24
C TYR A 107 2.39 -4.10 -13.61
N ALA A 108 2.89 -3.50 -14.70
CA ALA A 108 2.87 -4.10 -16.03
C ALA A 108 3.66 -5.42 -16.05
N TRP A 109 4.87 -5.44 -15.48
CA TRP A 109 5.68 -6.65 -15.35
C TRP A 109 4.97 -7.73 -14.53
N ARG A 110 4.37 -7.35 -13.40
CA ARG A 110 3.60 -8.28 -12.56
C ARG A 110 2.39 -8.83 -13.31
N LEU A 111 1.62 -7.98 -14.00
CA LEU A 111 0.48 -8.40 -14.79
C LEU A 111 0.87 -9.33 -15.93
N ARG A 112 2.01 -9.11 -16.58
CA ARG A 112 2.54 -10.05 -17.59
C ARG A 112 2.73 -11.44 -17.03
N ILE A 113 3.31 -11.56 -15.83
CA ILE A 113 3.54 -12.86 -15.17
C ILE A 113 2.21 -13.53 -14.80
N ILE A 114 1.21 -12.76 -14.36
CA ILE A 114 -0.07 -13.30 -13.90
C ILE A 114 -1.02 -13.60 -15.09
N LEU A 115 -1.04 -12.79 -16.13
CA LEU A 115 -1.91 -12.98 -17.30
C LEU A 115 -1.29 -13.87 -18.37
N GLN A 116 0.04 -14.03 -18.38
CA GLN A 116 0.78 -14.71 -19.46
C GLN A 116 0.49 -14.13 -20.86
N ASN A 117 0.04 -12.87 -20.92
CA ASN A 117 -0.30 -12.14 -22.14
C ASN A 117 0.40 -10.77 -22.13
N TRP A 118 0.75 -10.29 -23.32
CA TRP A 118 1.47 -9.04 -23.56
C TRP A 118 0.58 -7.83 -23.82
N ILE A 119 -0.68 -8.03 -24.22
CA ILE A 119 -1.57 -6.92 -24.62
C ILE A 119 -1.72 -5.89 -23.51
N VAL A 120 -2.16 -6.32 -22.32
CA VAL A 120 -2.41 -5.42 -21.18
C VAL A 120 -1.13 -4.72 -20.68
N PRO A 121 0.00 -5.42 -20.44
CA PRO A 121 1.26 -4.77 -20.06
C PRO A 121 1.74 -3.74 -21.08
N VAL A 122 1.64 -4.03 -22.39
CA VAL A 122 2.05 -3.09 -23.44
C VAL A 122 1.19 -1.84 -23.42
N LEU A 123 -0.13 -1.99 -23.26
CA LEU A 123 -1.04 -0.83 -23.13
C LEU A 123 -0.70 0.03 -21.90
N ILE A 124 -0.41 -0.60 -20.75
CA ILE A 124 0.03 0.11 -19.53
C ILE A 124 1.33 0.88 -19.80
N CYS A 125 2.31 0.27 -20.48
CA CYS A 125 3.56 0.95 -20.79
C CYS A 125 3.35 2.13 -21.75
N LEU A 126 2.47 1.98 -22.75
CA LEU A 126 2.16 3.06 -23.70
C LEU A 126 1.48 4.25 -23.00
N THR A 127 0.49 4.00 -22.15
CA THR A 127 -0.18 5.08 -21.39
C THR A 127 0.74 5.71 -20.34
N SER A 128 1.65 4.93 -19.75
CA SER A 128 2.68 5.44 -18.84
C SER A 128 3.67 6.36 -19.54
N LEU A 129 4.13 5.99 -20.74
CA LEU A 129 5.03 6.82 -21.55
C LEU A 129 4.35 8.08 -22.09
N SER A 130 3.06 8.00 -22.46
CA SER A 130 2.31 9.19 -22.84
C SER A 130 2.09 10.14 -21.66
N ALA A 131 1.86 9.61 -20.45
CA ALA A 131 1.81 10.39 -19.23
C ALA A 131 3.16 11.09 -18.95
N LEU A 132 4.28 10.39 -19.10
CA LEU A 132 5.62 10.97 -18.97
C LEU A 132 5.85 12.12 -19.95
N GLY A 133 5.54 11.90 -21.24
CA GLY A 133 5.66 12.94 -22.26
C GLY A 133 4.77 14.15 -21.96
N GLY A 134 3.53 13.90 -21.52
CA GLY A 134 2.61 14.95 -21.08
C GLY A 134 3.14 15.76 -19.91
N ALA A 135 3.73 15.12 -18.89
CA ALA A 135 4.27 15.81 -17.73
C ALA A 135 5.48 16.70 -18.07
N TRP A 136 6.37 16.23 -18.95
CA TRP A 136 7.48 17.04 -19.44
C TRP A 136 7.00 18.22 -20.30
N TRP A 137 5.99 18.01 -21.13
CA TRP A 137 5.32 19.10 -21.85
C TRP A 137 4.75 20.11 -20.86
N THR A 138 3.99 19.67 -19.86
CA THR A 138 3.41 20.54 -18.83
C THR A 138 4.47 21.33 -18.09
N ALA A 139 5.57 20.71 -17.68
CA ALA A 139 6.68 21.41 -17.04
C ALA A 139 7.25 22.53 -17.93
N PHE A 140 7.43 22.26 -19.23
CA PHE A 140 7.91 23.25 -20.18
C PHE A 140 6.92 24.41 -20.39
N GLU A 141 5.62 24.12 -20.50
CA GLU A 141 4.59 25.16 -20.65
C GLU A 141 4.45 26.03 -19.40
N VAL A 142 4.56 25.45 -18.20
CA VAL A 142 4.51 26.23 -16.95
C VAL A 142 5.69 27.21 -16.88
N ILE A 143 6.88 26.81 -17.35
CA ILE A 143 8.05 27.68 -17.43
C ILE A 143 7.81 28.85 -18.40
N ASN A 144 7.14 28.61 -19.53
CA ASN A 144 6.88 29.64 -20.54
C ASN A 144 5.71 30.57 -20.18
N ALA A 145 4.66 30.03 -19.59
CA ALA A 145 3.45 30.79 -19.27
C ALA A 145 3.68 31.81 -18.15
N VAL A 146 4.51 31.46 -17.14
CA VAL A 146 4.89 32.22 -15.93
C VAL A 146 3.72 32.65 -15.03
N ASP A 147 2.56 32.98 -15.61
CA ASP A 147 1.42 33.63 -14.99
C ASP A 147 0.13 32.82 -15.19
N TYR A 148 -0.80 32.93 -14.24
CA TYR A 148 -2.11 32.28 -14.31
C TYR A 148 -2.98 32.76 -15.48
N LEU A 149 -2.69 33.94 -16.06
CA LEU A 149 -3.41 34.45 -17.24
C LEU A 149 -3.15 33.61 -18.50
N HIS A 150 -1.96 33.02 -18.61
CA HIS A 150 -1.59 32.14 -19.71
C HIS A 150 -1.82 30.66 -19.38
N LYS A 151 -2.52 30.35 -18.27
CA LYS A 151 -2.82 28.97 -17.84
C LYS A 151 -3.48 28.13 -18.94
N SER A 152 -4.29 28.75 -19.81
CA SER A 152 -4.90 28.07 -20.95
C SER A 152 -3.90 27.33 -21.86
N GLN A 153 -2.64 27.78 -21.93
CA GLN A 153 -1.59 27.12 -22.70
C GLN A 153 -1.15 25.80 -22.05
N VAL A 154 -1.15 25.75 -20.72
CA VAL A 154 -0.83 24.57 -19.92
C VAL A 154 -1.94 23.54 -19.99
N ASP A 155 -3.19 23.96 -20.18
CA ASP A 155 -4.37 23.11 -20.00
C ASP A 155 -4.36 21.85 -20.89
N HIS A 156 -3.97 21.99 -22.16
CA HIS A 156 -3.89 20.85 -23.08
C HIS A 156 -2.85 19.82 -22.64
N SER A 157 -1.68 20.27 -22.22
CA SER A 157 -0.59 19.39 -21.78
C SER A 157 -0.96 18.63 -20.51
N ALA A 158 -1.53 19.35 -19.52
CA ALA A 158 -1.94 18.78 -18.25
C ALA A 158 -3.10 17.80 -18.43
N LEU A 159 -4.01 18.05 -19.39
CA LEU A 159 -5.09 17.11 -19.73
C LEU A 159 -4.53 15.81 -20.34
N VAL A 160 -3.58 15.89 -21.28
CA VAL A 160 -2.94 14.70 -21.86
C VAL A 160 -2.24 13.87 -20.79
N TRP A 161 -1.51 14.51 -19.89
CA TRP A 161 -0.84 13.85 -18.77
C TRP A 161 -1.85 13.18 -17.82
N SER A 162 -2.87 13.93 -17.39
CA SER A 162 -3.85 13.46 -16.40
C SER A 162 -4.72 12.34 -16.97
N CYS A 163 -5.22 12.47 -18.19
CA CYS A 163 -6.03 11.44 -18.86
C CYS A 163 -5.23 10.17 -19.13
N SER A 164 -3.96 10.30 -19.54
CA SER A 164 -3.07 9.14 -19.72
C SER A 164 -2.85 8.39 -18.42
N SER A 165 -2.60 9.13 -17.33
CA SER A 165 -2.42 8.56 -15.98
C SER A 165 -3.70 7.88 -15.50
N ALA A 166 -4.87 8.51 -15.69
CA ALA A 166 -6.17 7.93 -15.35
C ALA A 166 -6.45 6.64 -16.13
N ALA A 167 -6.17 6.62 -17.43
CA ALA A 167 -6.31 5.42 -18.25
C ALA A 167 -5.39 4.30 -17.75
N CYS A 168 -4.15 4.63 -17.36
CA CYS A 168 -3.21 3.69 -16.78
C CYS A 168 -3.74 3.09 -15.46
N ASP A 169 -4.26 3.91 -14.56
CA ASP A 169 -4.80 3.49 -13.26
C ASP A 169 -5.99 2.53 -13.43
N VAL A 170 -6.91 2.86 -14.34
CA VAL A 170 -8.06 2.01 -14.65
C VAL A 170 -7.60 0.67 -15.23
N LEU A 171 -6.65 0.67 -16.17
CA LEU A 171 -6.09 -0.55 -16.76
C LEU A 171 -5.44 -1.44 -15.69
N ILE A 172 -4.59 -0.87 -14.83
CA ILE A 172 -3.90 -1.61 -13.76
C ILE A 172 -4.92 -2.19 -12.78
N THR A 173 -5.85 -1.37 -12.30
CA THR A 173 -6.81 -1.77 -11.26
C THR A 173 -7.78 -2.83 -11.78
N ALA A 174 -8.37 -2.62 -12.96
CA ALA A 174 -9.27 -3.59 -13.56
C ALA A 174 -8.55 -4.91 -13.86
N SER A 175 -7.36 -4.84 -14.44
CA SER A 175 -6.60 -6.04 -14.81
C SER A 175 -6.18 -6.86 -13.59
N LEU A 176 -5.71 -6.20 -12.52
CA LEU A 176 -5.39 -6.89 -11.27
C LEU A 176 -6.64 -7.52 -10.66
N PHE A 177 -7.76 -6.79 -10.62
CA PHE A 177 -9.02 -7.29 -10.06
C PHE A 177 -9.50 -8.56 -10.79
N PHE A 178 -9.61 -8.51 -12.12
CA PHE A 178 -10.07 -9.67 -12.90
C PHE A 178 -9.08 -10.84 -12.83
N SER A 179 -7.78 -10.55 -12.88
CA SER A 179 -6.74 -11.58 -12.88
C SER A 179 -6.69 -12.35 -11.56
N LEU A 180 -6.81 -11.66 -10.42
CA LEU A 180 -6.78 -12.33 -9.12
C LEU A 180 -8.09 -13.06 -8.82
N ARG A 181 -9.25 -12.53 -9.25
CA ARG A 181 -10.54 -13.22 -9.11
C ARG A 181 -10.54 -14.59 -9.81
N ASN A 182 -9.90 -14.69 -10.97
CA ASN A 182 -9.84 -15.91 -11.76
C ASN A 182 -8.82 -16.94 -11.26
N ARG A 183 -7.95 -16.57 -10.31
CA ARG A 183 -6.84 -17.42 -9.82
C ARG A 183 -7.11 -18.10 -8.47
N LYS A 184 -8.35 -18.13 -7.99
CA LYS A 184 -8.71 -18.91 -6.81
C LYS A 184 -8.47 -20.40 -7.09
N THR A 185 -7.63 -21.04 -6.27
CA THR A 185 -7.11 -22.40 -6.50
C THR A 185 -7.85 -23.46 -5.70
N GLY A 186 -8.70 -23.07 -4.74
CA GLY A 186 -9.44 -23.97 -3.85
C GLY A 186 -8.66 -24.42 -2.62
N VAL A 187 -7.41 -23.98 -2.46
CA VAL A 187 -6.55 -24.30 -1.31
C VAL A 187 -6.63 -23.18 -0.28
N LYS A 188 -7.25 -23.46 0.89
CA LYS A 188 -7.58 -22.45 1.92
C LYS A 188 -6.44 -21.48 2.26
N HIS A 189 -5.23 -21.97 2.55
CA HIS A 189 -4.11 -21.11 2.98
C HIS A 189 -3.59 -20.18 1.86
N THR A 190 -3.52 -20.69 0.62
CA THR A 190 -3.12 -19.91 -0.56
C THR A 190 -4.21 -18.91 -0.94
N ASP A 191 -5.46 -19.34 -0.90
CA ASP A 191 -6.61 -18.50 -1.22
C ASP A 191 -6.80 -17.39 -0.18
N ASP A 192 -6.48 -17.59 1.11
CA ASP A 192 -6.49 -16.55 2.14
C ASP A 192 -5.47 -15.43 1.87
N THR A 193 -4.26 -15.80 1.42
CA THR A 193 -3.22 -14.83 1.05
C THR A 193 -3.62 -14.07 -0.22
N VAL A 194 -4.16 -14.78 -1.21
CA VAL A 194 -4.68 -14.18 -2.44
C VAL A 194 -5.84 -13.23 -2.12
N ASP A 195 -6.79 -13.62 -1.27
CA ASP A 195 -7.92 -12.79 -0.87
C ASP A 195 -7.49 -11.53 -0.12
N ARG A 196 -6.46 -11.61 0.72
CA ARG A 196 -5.87 -10.42 1.35
C ARG A 196 -5.26 -9.49 0.31
N ILE A 197 -4.47 -10.01 -0.62
CA ILE A 197 -3.87 -9.22 -1.70
C ILE A 197 -4.97 -8.60 -2.58
N ILE A 198 -6.05 -9.33 -2.89
CA ILE A 198 -7.21 -8.81 -3.64
C ILE A 198 -7.82 -7.65 -2.87
N ARG A 199 -8.18 -7.83 -1.60
CA ARG A 199 -8.83 -6.79 -0.79
C ARG A 199 -7.95 -5.54 -0.69
N THR A 200 -6.67 -5.70 -0.39
CA THR A 200 -5.73 -4.58 -0.32
C THR A 200 -5.61 -3.88 -1.67
N THR A 201 -5.45 -4.63 -2.76
CA THR A 201 -5.30 -4.06 -4.11
C THR A 201 -6.55 -3.31 -4.56
N VAL A 202 -7.74 -3.86 -4.29
CA VAL A 202 -9.02 -3.22 -4.62
C VAL A 202 -9.21 -1.96 -3.78
N GLN A 203 -8.93 -2.02 -2.48
CA GLN A 203 -9.04 -0.87 -1.60
C GLN A 203 -8.09 0.25 -2.04
N THR A 204 -6.82 -0.06 -2.32
CA THR A 204 -5.84 0.94 -2.74
C THR A 204 -6.13 1.46 -4.16
N GLY A 205 -6.52 0.59 -5.09
CA GLY A 205 -6.85 0.96 -6.47
C GLY A 205 -8.13 1.78 -6.61
N ALA A 206 -9.13 1.53 -5.75
CA ALA A 206 -10.32 2.35 -5.68
C ALA A 206 -10.00 3.77 -5.19
N ILE A 207 -9.13 3.91 -4.19
CA ILE A 207 -8.72 5.21 -3.67
C ILE A 207 -7.99 6.00 -4.76
N THR A 208 -7.04 5.40 -5.48
CA THR A 208 -6.34 6.08 -6.58
C THR A 208 -7.30 6.48 -7.69
N MET A 209 -8.22 5.60 -8.11
CA MET A 209 -9.22 5.95 -9.12
C MET A 209 -10.13 7.11 -8.71
N ILE A 210 -10.56 7.17 -7.45
CA ILE A 210 -11.37 8.28 -6.93
C ILE A 210 -10.58 9.59 -6.99
N PHE A 211 -9.32 9.58 -6.51
CA PHE A 211 -8.47 10.76 -6.50
C PHE A 211 -8.15 11.25 -7.92
N THR A 212 -7.81 10.33 -8.82
CA THR A 212 -7.54 10.66 -10.22
C THR A 212 -8.79 11.19 -10.92
N GLY A 213 -9.97 10.60 -10.66
CA GLY A 213 -11.24 11.07 -11.18
C GLY A 213 -11.61 12.47 -10.66
N LEU A 214 -11.39 12.74 -9.38
CA LEU A 214 -11.59 14.07 -8.79
C LEU A 214 -10.60 15.09 -9.36
N ASN A 215 -9.32 14.72 -9.53
CA ASN A 215 -8.32 15.59 -10.15
C ASN A 215 -8.75 16.02 -11.57
N VAL A 216 -9.05 15.04 -12.44
CA VAL A 216 -9.47 15.31 -13.83
C VAL A 216 -10.81 16.05 -13.87
N GLY A 217 -11.78 15.64 -13.06
CA GLY A 217 -13.11 16.25 -13.01
C GLY A 217 -13.08 17.71 -12.55
N LEU A 218 -12.30 18.02 -11.52
CA LEU A 218 -12.11 19.40 -11.04
C LEU A 218 -11.29 20.22 -12.02
N PHE A 219 -10.27 19.63 -12.64
CA PHE A 219 -9.45 20.31 -13.65
C PHE A 219 -10.28 20.77 -14.86
N VAL A 220 -11.17 19.90 -15.36
CA VAL A 220 -12.05 20.22 -16.50
C VAL A 220 -13.24 21.08 -16.08
N GLY A 221 -13.87 20.77 -14.94
CA GLY A 221 -15.09 21.45 -14.49
C GLY A 221 -14.86 22.83 -13.90
N LEU A 222 -13.70 23.06 -13.30
CA LEU A 222 -13.33 24.31 -12.62
C LEU A 222 -11.96 24.81 -13.12
N SER A 223 -11.87 25.09 -14.43
CA SER A 223 -10.62 25.50 -15.09
C SER A 223 -9.94 26.75 -14.51
N ASN A 224 -10.71 27.61 -13.83
CA ASN A 224 -10.21 28.82 -13.15
C ASN A 224 -9.83 28.61 -11.68
N SER A 225 -9.86 27.37 -11.18
CA SER A 225 -9.54 27.04 -9.79
C SER A 225 -8.33 26.12 -9.69
N THR A 226 -7.61 26.19 -8.58
CA THR A 226 -6.46 25.32 -8.25
C THR A 226 -6.89 24.11 -7.42
N LEU A 227 -8.19 23.84 -7.26
CA LEU A 227 -8.72 22.74 -6.44
C LEU A 227 -8.24 21.35 -6.88
N ASN A 228 -7.94 21.17 -8.17
CA ASN A 228 -7.42 19.90 -8.69
C ASN A 228 -6.11 19.50 -7.99
N PHE A 229 -5.26 20.48 -7.66
CA PHE A 229 -3.97 20.26 -7.02
C PHE A 229 -4.08 19.54 -5.66
N VAL A 230 -5.19 19.72 -4.93
CA VAL A 230 -5.42 18.99 -3.66
C VAL A 230 -5.27 17.48 -3.85
N PHE A 231 -5.82 16.97 -4.94
CA PHE A 231 -5.79 15.55 -5.28
C PHE A 231 -4.49 15.19 -6.01
N ASP A 232 -4.02 16.06 -6.90
CA ASP A 232 -2.79 15.88 -7.67
C ASP A 232 -1.57 15.61 -6.78
N PHE A 233 -1.32 16.46 -5.78
CA PHE A 233 -0.20 16.30 -4.83
C PHE A 233 -0.24 14.98 -4.02
N ALA A 234 -1.44 14.39 -3.88
CA ALA A 234 -1.63 13.14 -3.14
C ALA A 234 -1.41 11.89 -4.03
N LEU A 235 -1.66 11.97 -5.34
CA LEU A 235 -1.56 10.85 -6.29
C LEU A 235 -0.22 10.08 -6.26
N PRO A 236 0.95 10.73 -6.39
CA PRO A 236 2.24 10.01 -6.36
C PRO A 236 2.38 9.16 -5.09
N LYS A 237 2.01 9.74 -3.93
CA LYS A 237 2.10 9.06 -2.63
C LYS A 237 1.12 7.89 -2.58
N LEU A 238 -0.07 8.02 -3.14
CA LEU A 238 -1.03 6.92 -3.21
C LEU A 238 -0.50 5.77 -4.09
N TYR A 239 0.17 6.06 -5.20
CA TYR A 239 0.81 5.03 -6.03
C TYR A 239 1.90 4.27 -5.26
N SER A 240 2.79 5.02 -4.59
CA SER A 240 3.84 4.45 -3.75
C SER A 240 3.28 3.60 -2.61
N ASN A 241 2.26 4.12 -1.90
CA ASN A 241 1.59 3.40 -0.81
C ASN A 241 0.86 2.15 -1.31
N ALA A 242 0.16 2.22 -2.46
CA ALA A 242 -0.51 1.06 -3.03
C ALA A 242 0.49 -0.06 -3.38
N LEU A 243 1.63 0.31 -3.98
CA LEU A 243 2.70 -0.60 -4.33
C LEU A 243 3.28 -1.31 -3.10
N VAL A 244 3.75 -0.54 -2.11
CA VAL A 244 4.41 -1.11 -0.92
C VAL A 244 3.41 -1.88 -0.06
N SER A 245 2.17 -1.39 0.08
CA SER A 245 1.09 -2.11 0.75
C SER A 245 0.82 -3.48 0.11
N THR A 246 0.78 -3.55 -1.23
CA THR A 246 0.58 -4.81 -1.93
C THR A 246 1.75 -5.79 -1.72
N LEU A 247 2.97 -5.27 -1.61
CA LEU A 247 4.15 -6.09 -1.29
C LEU A 247 4.11 -6.59 0.15
N ASN A 248 3.73 -5.74 1.09
CA ASN A 248 3.61 -6.07 2.51
C ASN A 248 2.50 -7.10 2.78
N ALA A 249 1.41 -7.07 2.01
CA ALA A 249 0.31 -8.04 2.13
C ALA A 249 0.74 -9.51 1.84
N ARG A 250 1.90 -9.74 1.22
CA ARG A 250 2.46 -11.09 0.99
C ARG A 250 2.87 -11.78 2.29
N GLY A 251 3.22 -11.01 3.32
CA GLY A 251 3.64 -11.53 4.62
C GLY A 251 2.42 -11.67 5.51
N GLY A 252 1.96 -12.91 5.70
CA GLY A 252 0.71 -13.23 6.41
C GLY A 252 0.57 -12.69 7.84
N THR A 253 1.63 -12.16 8.46
CA THR A 253 1.74 -12.19 9.93
C THR A 253 2.25 -10.88 10.58
N PHE A 254 2.81 -9.91 9.86
CA PHE A 254 3.44 -8.75 10.52
C PHE A 254 2.46 -7.70 11.07
N SER A 255 1.23 -7.62 10.56
CA SER A 255 0.21 -6.71 11.11
C SER A 255 -0.58 -7.32 12.28
N SER A 256 -0.57 -8.64 12.42
CA SER A 256 -1.24 -9.34 13.53
C SER A 256 -0.33 -9.50 14.76
N GLU A 257 0.99 -9.39 14.57
CA GLU A 257 2.00 -9.42 15.64
C GLU A 257 2.41 -8.04 16.18
N GLN A 258 1.72 -6.95 15.81
CA GLN A 258 1.65 -5.76 16.67
C GLN A 258 0.74 -6.03 17.88
N ARG A 259 0.93 -7.17 18.54
CA ARG A 259 0.50 -7.35 19.92
C ARG A 259 1.51 -6.53 20.71
N ASN A 260 1.14 -5.29 21.04
CA ASN A 260 1.94 -4.38 21.84
C ASN A 260 2.63 -5.16 22.98
N VAL A 261 3.93 -5.41 22.86
CA VAL A 261 4.73 -6.09 23.89
C VAL A 261 4.72 -5.29 25.20
N LEU A 262 4.43 -3.98 25.13
CA LEU A 262 4.21 -3.09 26.27
C LEU A 262 2.84 -3.24 26.96
N PHE A 263 1.84 -3.86 26.31
CA PHE A 263 0.49 -4.07 26.86
C PHE A 263 0.09 -5.55 26.95
N SER A 264 1.04 -6.48 26.77
CA SER A 264 0.83 -7.88 27.10
C SER A 264 0.95 -8.09 28.61
N ASN A 265 0.00 -7.54 29.37
CA ASN A 265 -0.16 -7.87 30.78
C ASN A 265 -0.83 -9.24 30.92
N GLY A 266 -0.05 -10.21 31.43
CA GLY A 266 -0.55 -11.42 32.08
C GLY A 266 -0.41 -12.72 31.26
N PRO A 267 0.07 -13.82 31.87
CA PRO A 267 0.11 -15.14 31.23
C PRO A 267 -1.32 -15.69 31.14
N GLY A 268 -2.01 -15.35 30.05
CA GLY A 268 -3.26 -16.01 29.68
C GLY A 268 -2.95 -17.36 29.05
N THR A 269 -3.09 -18.43 29.82
CA THR A 269 -3.16 -19.82 29.34
C THR A 269 -4.30 -19.96 28.34
N GLY A 270 -3.99 -19.80 27.05
CA GLY A 270 -4.90 -20.09 25.95
C GLY A 270 -4.83 -21.56 25.59
N THR A 271 -5.70 -22.38 26.18
CA THR A 271 -5.86 -23.79 25.84
C THR A 271 -6.49 -23.88 24.43
N GLN A 272 -5.70 -24.19 23.40
CA GLN A 272 -6.25 -24.62 22.11
C GLN A 272 -6.53 -26.13 22.17
N GLN A 273 -7.80 -26.48 22.40
CA GLN A 273 -8.29 -27.84 22.24
C GLN A 273 -8.47 -28.16 20.76
N HIS A 274 -7.61 -29.03 20.22
CA HIS A 274 -7.88 -29.74 18.97
C HIS A 274 -8.45 -31.11 19.31
N THR A 275 -9.78 -31.25 19.26
CA THR A 275 -10.45 -32.55 19.32
C THR A 275 -10.53 -33.13 17.91
N ALA A 276 -9.65 -34.08 17.59
CA ALA A 276 -9.85 -34.99 16.46
C ALA A 276 -10.68 -36.18 16.94
N GLY A 277 -11.82 -36.42 16.31
CA GLY A 277 -12.81 -37.40 16.76
C GLY A 277 -12.45 -38.87 16.50
N GLY A 278 -13.15 -39.74 17.22
CA GLY A 278 -13.48 -41.11 16.78
C GLY A 278 -12.59 -42.24 17.32
N GLY A 279 -12.61 -42.49 18.63
CA GLY A 279 -12.06 -43.71 19.25
C GLY A 279 -11.90 -43.58 20.76
N PRO A 280 -11.97 -44.68 21.54
CA PRO A 280 -12.01 -44.64 23.02
C PRO A 280 -10.69 -44.25 23.70
N THR A 281 -9.71 -43.72 22.96
CA THR A 281 -8.41 -43.29 23.51
C THR A 281 -8.03 -41.93 22.93
N SER A 282 -8.32 -40.85 23.66
CA SER A 282 -7.83 -39.51 23.36
C SER A 282 -6.43 -39.34 23.95
N VAL A 283 -5.42 -39.18 23.09
CA VAL A 283 -4.08 -38.77 23.51
C VAL A 283 -4.04 -37.25 23.56
N VAL A 284 -3.98 -36.69 24.77
CA VAL A 284 -3.81 -35.25 24.97
C VAL A 284 -2.32 -34.92 24.94
N ILE A 285 -1.86 -34.27 23.87
CA ILE A 285 -0.47 -33.79 23.76
C ILE A 285 -0.43 -32.35 24.29
N ASN A 286 0.03 -32.16 25.52
CA ASN A 286 0.33 -30.83 26.05
C ASN A 286 1.74 -30.41 25.64
N LYS A 287 1.84 -29.42 24.75
CA LYS A 287 3.12 -28.78 24.41
C LYS A 287 3.30 -27.56 25.32
N SER A 288 4.09 -27.70 26.38
CA SER A 288 4.52 -26.56 27.19
C SER A 288 5.74 -25.90 26.51
N TYR A 289 5.61 -24.63 26.14
CA TYR A 289 6.72 -23.84 25.59
C TYR A 289 7.31 -23.00 26.73
N ASN A 290 8.49 -23.38 27.23
CA ASN A 290 9.21 -22.58 28.23
C ASN A 290 10.31 -21.80 27.52
N SER A 291 10.20 -20.47 27.49
CA SER A 291 11.03 -19.59 26.65
C SER A 291 12.43 -19.29 27.22
N ASN A 292 12.86 -19.96 28.28
CA ASN A 292 14.15 -19.70 28.92
C ASN A 292 14.95 -21.00 29.06
N ASN A 293 15.61 -21.40 27.96
CA ASN A 293 16.88 -22.15 27.86
C ASN A 293 16.87 -23.05 26.61
N ASP A 294 17.94 -22.93 25.82
CA ASP A 294 18.22 -23.72 24.62
C ASP A 294 18.47 -25.21 24.94
N PHE A 295 17.44 -26.01 25.22
CA PHE A 295 17.48 -27.48 25.08
C PHE A 295 16.06 -28.04 24.90
N ASN A 296 15.77 -28.59 23.72
CA ASN A 296 14.53 -29.29 23.44
C ASN A 296 14.54 -30.69 24.10
N PHE A 297 13.83 -30.86 25.21
CA PHE A 297 13.45 -32.19 25.70
C PHE A 297 11.98 -32.47 25.38
N ILE A 298 11.72 -33.63 24.79
CA ILE A 298 10.37 -34.18 24.62
C ILE A 298 10.12 -35.08 25.84
N GLU A 299 9.33 -34.59 26.80
CA GLU A 299 8.91 -35.38 27.96
C GLU A 299 7.55 -36.03 27.64
N MET A 300 7.54 -37.36 27.44
CA MET A 300 6.33 -38.14 27.22
C MET A 300 5.77 -38.63 28.55
N HIS A 301 4.79 -37.91 29.10
CA HIS A 301 3.98 -38.45 30.19
C HIS A 301 2.84 -39.31 29.62
N ARG A 302 2.95 -40.62 29.81
CA ARG A 302 1.83 -41.55 29.62
C ARG A 302 0.95 -41.49 30.87
N GLN A 303 -0.19 -40.80 30.81
CA GLN A 303 -1.23 -40.98 31.82
C GLN A 303 -2.05 -42.22 31.45
N VAL A 304 -2.01 -43.22 32.31
CA VAL A 304 -2.94 -44.35 32.28
C VAL A 304 -4.06 -43.98 33.24
N GLU A 305 -5.22 -43.62 32.68
CA GLU A 305 -6.42 -43.39 33.46
C GLU A 305 -7.00 -44.77 33.82
N VAL A 306 -6.74 -45.23 35.05
CA VAL A 306 -7.31 -46.48 35.57
C VAL A 306 -8.75 -46.20 36.00
N HIS A 307 -9.72 -46.73 35.25
CA HIS A 307 -11.12 -46.69 35.65
C HIS A 307 -11.29 -47.50 36.95
N ARG A 308 -11.95 -46.89 37.95
CA ARG A 308 -12.12 -47.46 39.30
C ARG A 308 -12.95 -48.75 39.33
N ASP A 309 -13.62 -49.09 38.22
CA ASP A 309 -14.54 -50.22 38.12
C ASP A 309 -13.82 -51.56 37.86
N ASP A 310 -12.55 -51.54 37.46
CA ASP A 310 -11.76 -52.76 37.22
C ASP A 310 -11.07 -53.31 38.49
N MET A 311 -11.08 -52.56 39.60
CA MET A 311 -10.45 -52.99 40.87
C MET A 311 -11.32 -53.93 41.72
N LEU A 312 -12.60 -54.13 41.39
CA LEU A 312 -13.50 -54.94 42.21
C LEU A 312 -13.66 -56.41 41.77
N ASN A 313 -12.96 -56.84 40.72
CA ASN A 313 -13.08 -58.20 40.17
C ASN A 313 -11.83 -59.09 40.31
N LEU A 314 -10.83 -58.66 41.11
CA LEU A 314 -9.56 -59.37 41.22
C LEU A 314 -9.41 -60.27 42.47
N ASP A 315 -10.38 -60.29 43.39
CA ASP A 315 -10.25 -60.98 44.69
C ASP A 315 -10.97 -62.34 44.81
N SER A 316 -11.45 -62.96 43.72
CA SER A 316 -12.25 -64.20 43.84
C SER A 316 -11.84 -65.38 42.96
N HIS A 317 -10.55 -65.75 42.93
CA HIS A 317 -10.19 -67.12 42.53
C HIS A 317 -9.12 -67.76 43.45
N PRO A 318 -9.45 -68.87 44.14
CA PRO A 318 -8.51 -69.59 44.98
C PRO A 318 -7.52 -70.39 44.13
N TYR A 319 -6.25 -70.28 44.51
CA TYR A 319 -5.11 -71.03 44.00
C TYR A 319 -5.31 -72.54 44.20
N ARG A 320 -5.20 -73.31 43.10
CA ARG A 320 -5.29 -74.78 43.09
C ARG A 320 -3.89 -75.33 42.85
N ASP A 321 -3.28 -75.93 43.87
CA ASP A 321 -1.99 -76.60 43.76
C ASP A 321 -2.11 -77.93 43.00
N PRO A 322 -1.09 -78.33 42.21
CA PRO A 322 -1.07 -79.60 41.54
C PRO A 322 -0.47 -80.69 42.43
N LYS A 323 -1.32 -81.58 42.97
CA LYS A 323 -1.21 -83.05 42.97
C LYS A 323 -2.30 -83.68 43.82
#